data_AF-A0A2V7ERB8-F1
#
_entry.id   AF-A0A2V7ERB8-F1
#
_cell.length_a   1.000
_cell.length_b   1.000
_cell.length_c   1.000
_cell.angle_alpha   90.00
_cell.angle_beta   90.00
_cell.angle_gamma   90.00
#
_symmetry.space_group_name_H-M   'P 1'
#
loop_
_entity.id
_entity.type
_entity.pdbx_description
1 polymer ?
#
loop_
_entity_poly.entity_id
_entity_poly.type
_entity_poly.pdbx_seq_one_letter_code
_entity_poly.pdbx_strand_id
1 'polypeptide(L)'
;MAIRWNAPLRGSVLAAVALALACSERPHPAAPVLATDATAPSATQATSYSGHATVVQAKLFGPVPAAVTLVDAGSLPSSGGAREASLLDASVPGLLTAEVLHATSVGQGNASRSEASVAELALTVGTNSISAGFLEARATAMCTDGGATASGSSHIARLSVNGQVIQVDGTPNQTVLLPNGTGKVVINEQTSGGAGDITVNALHVSVDGVADVIISSAHADITCAPAPPPPPPPGCTPADFITGGGWITGTPSGAKANFGVAGGIKQGTFWGHLTYNDHGSNGPQVKGTGVTGYTTPDATFPTMRRITGTAEVNGLSGFTYQVDVADNGEPGRDDTFAIELSGAGYSYRAEGTLSGGNIQLHQPACQ
;
A
#
# COMPACT_ATOMS: atom_id res chain seq x y z
N MET A 1 60.33 40.74 -43.70
CA MET A 1 59.77 39.94 -44.81
C MET A 1 59.12 38.70 -44.20
N ALA A 2 57.85 38.36 -44.31
CA ALA A 2 56.61 38.98 -44.76
C ALA A 2 55.48 38.07 -44.22
N ILE A 3 54.42 38.64 -43.63
CA ILE A 3 53.17 37.95 -43.32
C ILE A 3 52.51 37.55 -44.64
N ARG A 4 51.94 36.33 -44.76
CA ARG A 4 50.68 36.08 -45.51
C ARG A 4 49.87 34.91 -44.95
N TRP A 5 48.61 35.23 -44.74
CA TRP A 5 47.45 34.38 -44.47
C TRP A 5 47.00 33.63 -45.74
N ASN A 6 46.35 32.47 -45.56
CA ASN A 6 44.97 32.22 -46.02
C ASN A 6 44.56 30.73 -45.86
N ALA A 7 43.41 30.50 -45.24
CA ALA A 7 42.51 29.39 -45.59
C ALA A 7 41.70 29.80 -46.85
N PRO A 8 41.15 28.86 -47.65
CA PRO A 8 39.75 28.47 -47.40
C PRO A 8 39.31 27.03 -47.80
N LEU A 9 38.32 26.52 -47.06
CA LEU A 9 37.08 25.80 -47.44
C LEU A 9 37.05 24.57 -48.38
N ARG A 10 36.10 23.68 -47.99
CA ARG A 10 35.43 22.54 -48.68
C ARG A 10 36.15 21.21 -48.50
N GLY A 11 35.55 20.13 -47.98
CA GLY A 11 34.17 19.81 -47.63
C GLY A 11 34.02 18.29 -47.71
N SER A 12 33.30 17.69 -46.75
CA SER A 12 32.74 16.31 -46.78
C SER A 12 33.79 15.19 -46.60
N VAL A 13 33.60 14.12 -45.82
CA VAL A 13 32.40 13.33 -45.52
C VAL A 13 32.54 12.70 -44.12
N LEU A 14 31.45 12.73 -43.33
CA LEU A 14 31.28 11.91 -42.14
C LEU A 14 31.25 10.42 -42.50
N ALA A 15 31.96 9.59 -41.73
CA ALA A 15 31.62 8.19 -41.55
C ALA A 15 31.72 7.85 -40.06
N ALA A 16 30.70 8.25 -39.30
CA ALA A 16 30.41 7.63 -38.01
C ALA A 16 29.77 6.27 -38.31
N VAL A 17 30.46 5.20 -37.93
CA VAL A 17 29.90 3.84 -37.96
C VAL A 17 28.90 3.75 -36.81
N ALA A 18 27.64 4.02 -37.13
CA ALA A 18 26.51 3.73 -36.26
C ALA A 18 26.21 2.22 -36.35
N LEU A 19 26.47 1.48 -35.28
CA LEU A 19 26.03 0.10 -35.15
C LEU A 19 24.54 0.12 -34.77
N ALA A 20 23.67 0.22 -35.79
CA ALA A 20 22.23 0.06 -35.63
C ALA A 20 21.89 -1.43 -35.58
N LEU A 21 21.66 -1.96 -34.37
CA LEU A 21 20.89 -3.19 -34.20
C LEU A 21 19.41 -2.82 -34.32
N ALA A 22 18.90 -2.92 -35.55
CA ALA A 22 17.49 -2.77 -35.85
C ALA A 22 16.69 -3.93 -35.23
N CYS A 23 15.71 -3.58 -34.40
CA CYS A 23 14.58 -4.45 -34.09
C CYS A 23 13.84 -4.78 -35.39
N SER A 24 13.89 -6.03 -35.83
CA SER A 24 13.07 -6.56 -36.91
C SER A 24 11.91 -7.33 -36.27
N GLU A 25 10.73 -6.70 -36.23
CA GLU A 25 9.48 -7.39 -35.89
C GLU A 25 9.16 -8.44 -36.97
N ARG A 26 9.16 -9.71 -36.58
CA ARG A 26 8.60 -10.81 -37.38
C ARG A 26 7.25 -11.22 -36.78
N PRO A 27 6.20 -11.45 -37.59
CA PRO A 27 4.93 -11.97 -37.10
C PRO A 27 5.07 -13.39 -36.54
N HIS A 28 4.33 -13.62 -35.45
CA HIS A 28 4.23 -14.83 -34.63
C HIS A 28 4.12 -16.15 -35.42
N PRO A 29 4.86 -17.21 -35.05
CA PRO A 29 4.34 -18.57 -35.13
C PRO A 29 3.47 -18.82 -33.89
N ALA A 30 2.23 -19.23 -34.11
CA ALA A 30 1.30 -19.65 -33.05
C ALA A 30 1.97 -20.69 -32.14
N ALA A 31 2.24 -20.30 -30.89
CA ALA A 31 2.60 -21.23 -29.84
C ALA A 31 1.38 -22.10 -29.49
N PRO A 32 1.57 -23.39 -29.16
CA PRO A 32 0.46 -24.27 -28.82
C PRO A 32 -0.25 -23.73 -27.57
N VAL A 33 -1.58 -23.71 -27.62
CA VAL A 33 -2.44 -23.43 -26.46
C VAL A 33 -2.22 -24.58 -25.46
N LEU A 34 -1.27 -24.39 -24.55
CA LEU A 34 -1.17 -25.15 -23.33
C LEU A 34 -2.38 -24.74 -22.47
N ALA A 35 -3.18 -25.73 -22.11
CA ALA A 35 -4.30 -25.58 -21.21
C ALA A 35 -3.88 -24.77 -19.98
N THR A 36 -4.66 -23.73 -19.67
CA THR A 36 -4.53 -22.97 -18.44
C THR A 36 -4.90 -23.89 -17.28
N ASP A 37 -3.91 -24.49 -16.62
CA ASP A 37 -4.04 -24.89 -15.22
C ASP A 37 -4.18 -23.60 -14.40
N ALA A 38 -5.43 -23.18 -14.21
CA ALA A 38 -5.81 -22.08 -13.34
C ALA A 38 -5.75 -22.54 -11.88
N THR A 39 -4.54 -22.74 -11.37
CA THR A 39 -4.29 -22.94 -9.92
C THR A 39 -3.08 -22.14 -9.41
N ALA A 40 -2.73 -21.04 -10.09
CA ALA A 40 -1.91 -20.03 -9.43
C ALA A 40 -2.82 -19.23 -8.48
N PRO A 41 -2.59 -19.23 -7.16
CA PRO A 41 -3.32 -18.33 -6.26
C PRO A 41 -3.07 -16.88 -6.71
N SER A 42 -4.09 -16.04 -6.62
CA SER A 42 -3.96 -14.60 -6.86
C SER A 42 -2.83 -14.05 -5.99
N ALA A 43 -1.76 -13.54 -6.62
CA ALA A 43 -0.69 -12.88 -5.88
C ALA A 43 -1.28 -11.77 -5.00
N THR A 44 -0.86 -11.72 -3.73
CA THR A 44 -1.25 -10.67 -2.78
C THR A 44 -1.02 -9.30 -3.42
N GLN A 45 -2.10 -8.59 -3.72
CA GLN A 45 -2.01 -7.26 -4.31
C GLN A 45 -1.72 -6.22 -3.23
N ALA A 46 -0.93 -5.21 -3.59
CA ALA A 46 -0.75 -4.06 -2.73
C ALA A 46 -2.08 -3.29 -2.60
N THR A 47 -2.38 -2.82 -1.39
CA THR A 47 -3.46 -1.85 -1.15
C THR A 47 -2.95 -0.42 -1.18
N SER A 48 -1.67 -0.19 -0.86
CA SER A 48 -1.04 1.12 -0.99
C SER A 48 0.46 1.05 -1.26
N TYR A 49 1.00 2.12 -1.84
CA TYR A 49 2.42 2.39 -2.06
C TYR A 49 2.78 3.81 -1.61
N SER A 50 3.98 4.08 -1.11
CA SER A 50 4.50 5.46 -0.99
C SER A 50 6.02 5.57 -1.19
N GLY A 51 6.55 4.88 -2.20
CA GLY A 51 7.96 5.00 -2.57
C GLY A 51 8.38 6.45 -2.87
N HIS A 52 9.63 6.79 -2.53
CA HIS A 52 10.22 8.12 -2.72
C HIS A 52 11.72 7.98 -3.03
N ALA A 53 12.27 8.85 -3.87
CA ALA A 53 13.69 8.83 -4.22
C ALA A 53 14.22 10.26 -4.38
N THR A 54 15.38 10.53 -3.78
CA THR A 54 16.05 11.84 -3.88
C THR A 54 17.56 11.67 -3.93
N VAL A 55 18.23 12.42 -4.80
CA VAL A 55 19.68 12.27 -5.00
C VAL A 55 20.49 13.09 -3.99
N VAL A 56 20.09 14.32 -3.70
CA VAL A 56 20.76 15.15 -2.68
C VAL A 56 19.74 15.76 -1.76
N GLN A 57 19.95 15.58 -0.45
CA GLN A 57 19.26 16.32 0.60
C GLN A 57 20.31 16.82 1.58
N ALA A 58 20.46 18.13 1.73
CA ALA A 58 21.41 18.74 2.66
C ALA A 58 20.72 19.78 3.54
N LYS A 59 20.95 19.69 4.85
CA LYS A 59 20.59 20.71 5.83
C LYS A 59 21.87 21.31 6.39
N LEU A 60 22.05 22.61 6.24
CA LEU A 60 23.21 23.34 6.73
C LEU A 60 22.84 24.03 8.03
N PHE A 61 23.61 23.75 9.08
CA PHE A 61 23.46 24.33 10.40
C PHE A 61 24.53 25.41 10.56
N GLY A 62 24.10 26.66 10.67
CA GLY A 62 24.99 27.81 10.74
C GLY A 62 24.22 29.08 11.11
N PRO A 63 24.87 30.25 11.08
CA PRO A 63 24.22 31.53 11.41
C PRO A 63 23.01 31.83 10.51
N VAL A 64 23.05 31.31 9.28
CA VAL A 64 21.95 31.31 8.33
C VAL A 64 21.69 29.87 7.91
N PRO A 65 20.72 29.19 8.52
CA PRO A 65 20.35 27.83 8.13
C PRO A 65 19.85 27.79 6.69
N ALA A 66 20.20 26.72 5.97
CA ALA A 66 19.76 26.51 4.59
C ALA A 66 19.46 25.04 4.34
N ALA A 67 18.54 24.77 3.42
CA ALA A 67 18.26 23.44 2.92
C ALA A 67 18.47 23.40 1.41
N VAL A 68 19.11 22.33 0.93
CA VAL A 68 19.36 22.08 -0.49
C VAL A 68 18.81 20.71 -0.84
N THR A 69 17.93 20.68 -1.83
CA THR A 69 17.43 19.44 -2.43
C THR A 69 17.71 19.47 -3.91
N LEU A 70 18.39 18.45 -4.43
CA LEU A 70 18.63 18.29 -5.87
C LEU A 70 18.11 16.93 -6.30
N VAL A 71 17.33 16.93 -7.39
CA VAL A 71 16.69 15.76 -8.00
C VAL A 71 15.87 14.97 -7.00
N ASP A 72 14.59 15.30 -6.94
CA ASP A 72 13.58 14.61 -6.14
C ASP A 72 12.50 14.09 -7.09
N ALA A 73 12.31 12.77 -7.14
CA ALA A 73 11.25 12.17 -7.93
C ALA A 73 9.85 12.51 -7.36
N GLY A 74 9.77 12.86 -6.08
CA GLY A 74 8.53 13.04 -5.34
C GLY A 74 7.91 11.72 -4.89
N SER A 75 7.06 11.78 -3.87
CA SER A 75 6.43 10.57 -3.31
C SER A 75 5.40 9.98 -4.27
N LEU A 76 5.33 8.65 -4.31
CA LEU A 76 4.27 7.96 -5.04
C LEU A 76 2.91 8.18 -4.36
N PRO A 77 1.83 8.36 -5.15
CA PRO A 77 0.47 8.24 -4.63
C PRO A 77 0.22 6.84 -4.08
N SER A 78 -0.72 6.71 -3.13
CA SER A 78 -1.13 5.42 -2.56
C SER A 78 -1.64 4.43 -3.61
N SER A 79 -2.16 4.91 -4.74
CA SER A 79 -2.59 4.08 -5.87
C SER A 79 -1.44 3.48 -6.68
N GLY A 80 -0.19 3.87 -6.43
CA GLY A 80 0.98 3.51 -7.22
C GLY A 80 1.19 4.44 -8.42
N GLY A 81 1.93 3.95 -9.41
CA GLY A 81 2.38 4.71 -10.58
C GLY A 81 3.90 4.84 -10.63
N ALA A 82 4.38 5.72 -11.48
CA ALA A 82 5.81 6.02 -11.61
C ALA A 82 6.08 7.51 -11.45
N ARG A 83 7.24 7.83 -10.88
CA ARG A 83 7.81 9.16 -10.72
C ARG A 83 9.29 9.11 -11.03
N GLU A 84 9.80 10.16 -11.64
CA GLU A 84 11.22 10.27 -11.99
C GLU A 84 11.67 11.73 -11.99
N ALA A 85 12.95 11.92 -11.73
CA ALA A 85 13.64 13.19 -11.91
C ALA A 85 15.10 12.92 -12.28
N SER A 86 15.70 13.82 -13.05
CA SER A 86 17.11 13.74 -13.39
C SER A 86 17.74 15.11 -13.58
N LEU A 87 19.06 15.17 -13.45
CA LEU A 87 19.87 16.36 -13.73
C LEU A 87 21.25 15.91 -14.20
N LEU A 88 21.72 16.46 -15.32
CA LEU A 88 23.01 16.07 -15.89
C LEU A 88 24.18 16.57 -15.05
N ASP A 89 24.15 17.83 -14.63
CA ASP A 89 25.23 18.47 -13.88
C ASP A 89 24.65 19.25 -12.72
N ALA A 90 25.23 19.07 -11.54
CA ALA A 90 24.89 19.81 -10.34
C ALA A 90 26.13 20.53 -9.79
N SER A 91 25.97 21.80 -9.45
CA SER A 91 26.99 22.58 -8.76
C SER A 91 26.34 23.51 -7.76
N VAL A 92 26.59 23.27 -6.48
CA VAL A 92 26.18 24.14 -5.38
C VAL A 92 27.45 24.73 -4.78
N PRO A 93 27.71 26.04 -4.96
CA PRO A 93 28.95 26.67 -4.53
C PRO A 93 29.26 26.40 -3.05
N GLY A 94 30.46 25.86 -2.80
CA GLY A 94 30.94 25.55 -1.44
C GLY A 94 30.36 24.28 -0.81
N LEU A 95 29.44 23.59 -1.49
CA LEU A 95 28.83 22.36 -0.98
C LEU A 95 29.17 21.17 -1.86
N LEU A 96 28.81 21.16 -3.14
CA LEU A 96 29.02 19.98 -3.99
C LEU A 96 29.14 20.29 -5.47
N THR A 97 29.78 19.35 -6.18
CA THR A 97 29.60 19.10 -7.62
C THR A 97 29.24 17.64 -7.83
N ALA A 98 28.41 17.35 -8.83
CA ALA A 98 28.00 15.99 -9.17
C ALA A 98 27.51 15.90 -10.62
N GLU A 99 27.59 14.70 -11.19
CA GLU A 99 27.17 14.39 -12.56
C GLU A 99 26.10 13.29 -12.56
N VAL A 100 25.24 13.30 -13.58
CA VAL A 100 24.24 12.25 -13.87
C VAL A 100 23.43 11.86 -12.62
N LEU A 101 22.71 12.83 -12.07
CA LEU A 101 21.79 12.62 -10.95
C LEU A 101 20.51 12.00 -11.50
N HIS A 102 20.08 10.89 -10.91
CA HIS A 102 18.87 10.17 -11.31
C HIS A 102 18.10 9.69 -10.08
N ALA A 103 16.78 9.88 -10.08
CA ALA A 103 15.89 9.33 -9.07
C ALA A 103 14.63 8.78 -9.73
N THR A 104 14.21 7.58 -9.34
CA THR A 104 12.94 6.97 -9.75
C THR A 104 12.24 6.29 -8.59
N SER A 105 10.92 6.30 -8.64
CA SER A 105 10.06 5.50 -7.77
C SER A 105 8.94 4.89 -8.62
N VAL A 106 8.69 3.60 -8.44
CA VAL A 106 7.65 2.84 -9.16
C VAL A 106 6.89 1.96 -8.17
N GLY A 107 5.57 2.14 -8.12
CA GLY A 107 4.64 1.29 -7.37
C GLY A 107 3.67 0.63 -8.33
N GLN A 108 3.75 -0.70 -8.46
CA GLN A 108 2.87 -1.45 -9.36
C GLN A 108 2.69 -2.90 -8.89
N GLY A 109 1.47 -3.41 -8.98
CA GLY A 109 1.12 -4.79 -8.69
C GLY A 109 1.31 -5.16 -7.22
N ASN A 110 2.38 -5.89 -6.94
CA ASN A 110 2.74 -6.34 -5.59
C ASN A 110 4.08 -5.76 -5.11
N ALA A 111 4.61 -4.72 -5.77
CA ALA A 111 5.91 -4.15 -5.43
C ALA A 111 5.95 -2.62 -5.50
N SER A 112 6.70 -2.04 -4.56
CA SER A 112 7.15 -0.64 -4.53
C SER A 112 8.67 -0.63 -4.63
N ARG A 113 9.24 0.12 -5.58
CA ARG A 113 10.67 0.15 -5.86
C ARG A 113 11.12 1.59 -6.05
N SER A 114 12.20 1.96 -5.37
CA SER A 114 12.83 3.27 -5.53
C SER A 114 14.33 3.12 -5.75
N GLU A 115 14.87 4.01 -6.56
CA GLU A 115 16.28 4.07 -6.92
C GLU A 115 16.72 5.53 -6.96
N ALA A 116 17.87 5.82 -6.38
CA ALA A 116 18.54 7.10 -6.54
C ALA A 116 20.02 6.85 -6.82
N SER A 117 20.59 7.54 -7.79
CA SER A 117 22.01 7.42 -8.15
C SER A 117 22.64 8.75 -8.55
N VAL A 118 23.96 8.82 -8.39
CA VAL A 118 24.78 9.95 -8.82
C VAL A 118 26.18 9.47 -9.24
N ALA A 119 26.73 10.08 -10.28
CA ALA A 119 28.10 9.89 -10.74
C ALA A 119 29.01 11.04 -10.29
N GLU A 120 30.30 10.74 -10.11
CA GLU A 120 31.38 11.72 -9.87
C GLU A 120 31.00 12.81 -8.84
N LEU A 121 30.60 12.36 -7.64
CA LEU A 121 30.33 13.24 -6.52
C LEU A 121 31.64 13.82 -5.96
N ALA A 122 31.67 15.13 -5.78
CA ALA A 122 32.57 15.81 -4.85
C ALA A 122 31.75 16.67 -3.88
N LEU A 123 31.80 16.33 -2.60
CA LEU A 123 31.07 16.96 -1.51
C LEU A 123 32.06 17.59 -0.52
N THR A 124 31.78 18.81 -0.07
CA THR A 124 32.50 19.52 0.98
C THR A 124 31.56 19.87 2.11
N VAL A 125 31.84 19.38 3.32
CA VAL A 125 31.06 19.68 4.52
C VAL A 125 32.01 20.09 5.65
N GLY A 126 31.94 21.37 6.02
CA GLY A 126 32.89 21.96 6.96
C GLY A 126 34.32 21.87 6.41
N THR A 127 35.21 21.21 7.13
CA THR A 127 36.60 20.96 6.69
C THR A 127 36.79 19.61 6.00
N ASN A 128 35.72 18.83 5.83
CA ASN A 128 35.80 17.48 5.27
C ASN A 128 35.48 17.50 3.78
N SER A 129 36.32 16.81 2.99
CA SER A 129 36.05 16.50 1.59
C SER A 129 35.67 15.03 1.43
N ILE A 130 34.58 14.77 0.73
CA ILE A 130 34.10 13.42 0.45
C ILE A 130 33.90 13.31 -1.06
N SER A 131 34.42 12.25 -1.67
CA SER A 131 34.23 11.99 -3.10
C SER A 131 33.84 10.54 -3.36
N ALA A 132 33.07 10.31 -4.43
CA ALA A 132 32.70 8.99 -4.91
C ALA A 132 32.52 9.01 -6.42
N GLY A 133 33.01 7.98 -7.12
CA GLY A 133 32.82 7.86 -8.57
C GLY A 133 31.38 7.47 -8.94
N PHE A 134 30.71 6.73 -8.05
CA PHE A 134 29.30 6.38 -8.20
C PHE A 134 28.69 6.05 -6.84
N LEU A 135 27.46 6.51 -6.63
CA LEU A 135 26.63 6.15 -5.49
C LEU A 135 25.25 5.78 -6.01
N GLU A 136 24.69 4.72 -5.45
CA GLU A 136 23.35 4.25 -5.77
C GLU A 136 22.71 3.66 -4.53
N ALA A 137 21.44 3.99 -4.30
CA ALA A 137 20.59 3.34 -3.31
C ALA A 137 19.38 2.73 -3.99
N ARG A 138 19.05 1.49 -3.61
CA ARG A 138 17.86 0.77 -4.04
C ARG A 138 17.06 0.33 -2.83
N ALA A 139 15.77 0.64 -2.84
CA ALA A 139 14.81 0.16 -1.86
C ALA A 139 13.69 -0.60 -2.59
N THR A 140 13.27 -1.74 -2.04
CA THR A 140 12.18 -2.54 -2.59
C THR A 140 11.31 -3.09 -1.48
N ALA A 141 10.02 -2.79 -1.53
CA ALA A 141 8.99 -3.40 -0.69
C ALA A 141 8.06 -4.26 -1.57
N MET A 142 7.68 -5.43 -1.07
CA MET A 142 6.85 -6.40 -1.81
C MET A 142 5.80 -7.07 -0.93
N CYS A 143 4.65 -7.35 -1.53
CA CYS A 143 3.65 -8.26 -0.99
C CYS A 143 3.96 -9.71 -1.38
N THR A 144 4.06 -10.54 -0.34
CA THR A 144 4.24 -11.99 -0.44
C THR A 144 3.05 -12.70 0.23
N ASP A 145 3.01 -14.03 0.16
CA ASP A 145 2.02 -14.82 0.89
C ASP A 145 2.18 -14.69 2.42
N GLY A 146 3.39 -14.37 2.89
CA GLY A 146 3.70 -14.12 4.30
C GLY A 146 3.43 -12.67 4.74
N GLY A 147 2.84 -11.84 3.87
CA GLY A 147 2.62 -10.41 4.12
C GLY A 147 3.67 -9.52 3.45
N ALA A 148 3.74 -8.28 3.91
CA ALA A 148 4.67 -7.30 3.38
C ALA A 148 6.12 -7.63 3.79
N THR A 149 7.04 -7.47 2.84
CA THR A 149 8.49 -7.65 3.02
C THR A 149 9.22 -6.48 2.39
N ALA A 150 10.41 -6.13 2.89
CA ALA A 150 11.22 -5.06 2.33
C ALA A 150 12.71 -5.44 2.35
N SER A 151 13.44 -4.92 1.37
CA SER A 151 14.86 -5.16 1.18
C SER A 151 15.53 -3.95 0.55
N GLY A 152 16.82 -3.77 0.85
CA GLY A 152 17.56 -2.58 0.49
C GLY A 152 19.02 -2.89 0.24
N SER A 153 19.64 -2.11 -0.65
CA SER A 153 21.06 -2.23 -0.97
C SER A 153 21.61 -0.93 -1.53
N SER A 154 22.91 -0.72 -1.41
CA SER A 154 23.62 0.35 -2.11
C SER A 154 24.76 -0.18 -2.96
N HIS A 155 25.11 0.57 -4.01
CA HIS A 155 26.30 0.35 -4.81
C HIS A 155 27.17 1.61 -4.78
N ILE A 156 28.43 1.45 -4.37
CA ILE A 156 29.31 2.57 -4.06
C ILE A 156 30.68 2.30 -4.64
N ALA A 157 31.14 3.19 -5.53
CA ALA A 157 32.43 3.07 -6.19
C ALA A 157 33.35 4.23 -5.82
N ARG A 158 34.62 3.92 -5.56
CA ARG A 158 35.72 4.89 -5.34
C ARG A 158 35.42 5.92 -4.24
N LEU A 159 34.78 5.50 -3.15
CA LEU A 159 34.52 6.37 -2.00
C LEU A 159 35.84 6.77 -1.33
N SER A 160 36.01 8.06 -1.08
CA SER A 160 37.15 8.64 -0.37
C SER A 160 36.68 9.74 0.59
N VAL A 161 37.29 9.79 1.77
CA VAL A 161 37.09 10.84 2.76
C VAL A 161 38.44 11.47 3.07
N ASN A 162 38.56 12.78 2.88
CA ASN A 162 39.80 13.56 3.07
C ASN A 162 41.00 12.97 2.31
N GLY A 163 40.76 12.45 1.11
CA GLY A 163 41.77 11.80 0.26
C GLY A 163 42.14 10.37 0.66
N GLN A 164 41.54 9.82 1.72
CA GLN A 164 41.70 8.41 2.11
C GLN A 164 40.61 7.56 1.49
N VAL A 165 41.00 6.53 0.74
CA VAL A 165 40.06 5.57 0.14
C VAL A 165 39.41 4.76 1.25
N ILE A 166 38.07 4.72 1.24
CA ILE A 166 37.27 3.92 2.17
C ILE A 166 36.93 2.59 1.52
N GLN A 167 37.19 1.49 2.23
CA GLN A 167 36.73 0.16 1.82
C GLN A 167 35.27 -0.01 2.21
N VAL A 168 34.39 -0.25 1.24
CA VAL A 168 32.97 -0.54 1.47
C VAL A 168 32.83 -2.05 1.65
N ASP A 169 32.36 -2.48 2.82
CA ASP A 169 32.27 -3.91 3.17
C ASP A 169 30.96 -4.58 2.70
N GLY A 170 29.99 -3.78 2.26
CA GLY A 170 28.69 -4.22 1.76
C GLY A 170 27.66 -4.48 2.85
N THR A 171 28.03 -4.39 4.13
CA THR A 171 27.09 -4.53 5.24
C THR A 171 26.23 -3.27 5.41
N PRO A 172 24.99 -3.38 5.90
CA PRO A 172 24.20 -2.20 6.24
C PRO A 172 24.83 -1.39 7.37
N ASN A 173 24.71 -0.06 7.28
CA ASN A 173 25.09 0.90 8.32
C ASN A 173 26.58 0.93 8.69
N GLN A 174 27.47 0.63 7.73
CA GLN A 174 28.91 0.76 7.92
C GLN A 174 29.25 2.23 8.27
N THR A 175 29.94 2.47 9.39
CA THR A 175 30.23 3.82 9.88
C THR A 175 31.71 4.15 9.77
N VAL A 176 32.02 5.33 9.22
CA VAL A 176 33.35 5.94 9.19
C VAL A 176 33.31 7.22 10.01
N LEU A 177 34.15 7.31 11.05
CA LEU A 177 34.25 8.52 11.86
C LEU A 177 35.07 9.59 11.14
N LEU A 178 34.60 10.83 11.18
CA LEU A 178 35.34 11.97 10.67
C LEU A 178 36.44 12.38 11.65
N PRO A 179 37.57 12.95 11.16
CA PRO A 179 38.68 13.37 12.00
C PRO A 179 38.24 14.29 13.14
N ASN A 180 38.96 14.20 14.26
CA ASN A 180 38.74 15.00 15.47
C ASN A 180 37.35 14.82 16.10
N GLY A 181 36.62 13.75 15.76
CA GLY A 181 35.27 13.51 16.27
C GLY A 181 34.26 14.55 15.81
N THR A 182 34.48 15.17 14.65
CA THR A 182 33.62 16.22 14.09
C THR A 182 32.29 15.70 13.53
N GLY A 183 32.14 14.38 13.44
CA GLY A 183 30.95 13.74 12.90
C GLY A 183 31.24 12.36 12.35
N LYS A 184 30.38 11.89 11.44
CA LYS A 184 30.44 10.56 10.86
C LYS A 184 29.89 10.51 9.44
N VAL A 185 30.30 9.47 8.72
CA VAL A 185 29.74 9.06 7.45
C VAL A 185 29.17 7.66 7.63
N VAL A 186 27.87 7.48 7.38
CA VAL A 186 27.21 6.18 7.37
C VAL A 186 27.01 5.76 5.91
N ILE A 187 27.49 4.57 5.60
CA ILE A 187 27.51 3.97 4.27
C ILE A 187 26.45 2.87 4.27
N ASN A 188 25.65 2.79 3.19
CA ASN A 188 24.55 1.83 3.10
C ASN A 188 23.65 1.92 4.33
N GLU A 189 23.25 3.14 4.71
CA GLU A 189 22.38 3.33 5.88
C GLU A 189 21.01 2.76 5.54
N GLN A 190 20.55 1.80 6.35
CA GLN A 190 19.25 1.15 6.17
C GLN A 190 18.44 1.30 7.45
N THR A 191 17.24 1.85 7.30
CA THR A 191 16.25 1.99 8.37
C THR A 191 14.92 1.43 7.92
N SER A 192 14.12 0.94 8.88
CA SER A 192 12.81 0.33 8.61
C SER A 192 11.85 0.66 9.75
N GLY A 193 10.64 1.06 9.39
CA GLY A 193 9.50 1.24 10.28
C GLY A 193 8.61 -0.01 10.41
N GLY A 194 8.89 -1.07 9.64
CA GLY A 194 8.09 -2.30 9.62
C GLY A 194 8.42 -3.22 8.45
N ALA A 195 7.79 -4.40 8.42
CA ALA A 195 8.14 -5.45 7.46
C ALA A 195 8.01 -5.03 5.99
N GLY A 196 7.09 -4.10 5.67
CA GLY A 196 6.88 -3.57 4.33
C GLY A 196 7.52 -2.21 4.07
N ASP A 197 8.41 -1.72 4.94
CA ASP A 197 8.98 -0.38 4.90
C ASP A 197 10.51 -0.44 4.96
N ILE A 198 11.18 0.28 4.05
CA ILE A 198 12.62 0.46 4.13
C ILE A 198 13.06 1.79 3.50
N THR A 199 14.01 2.45 4.14
CA THR A 199 14.76 3.57 3.57
C THR A 199 16.23 3.20 3.51
N VAL A 200 16.84 3.42 2.34
CA VAL A 200 18.25 3.20 2.07
C VAL A 200 18.89 4.50 1.64
N ASN A 201 19.94 4.90 2.34
CA ASN A 201 20.82 5.99 1.91
C ASN A 201 22.16 5.38 1.49
N ALA A 202 22.64 5.67 0.28
CA ALA A 202 23.96 5.24 -0.13
C ALA A 202 25.02 5.87 0.78
N LEU A 203 24.87 7.17 1.07
CA LEU A 203 25.74 7.92 1.95
C LEU A 203 24.93 8.89 2.83
N HIS A 204 25.20 8.88 4.13
CA HIS A 204 24.70 9.86 5.08
C HIS A 204 25.87 10.47 5.85
N VAL A 205 26.12 11.76 5.62
CA VAL A 205 27.21 12.53 6.23
C VAL A 205 26.62 13.48 7.26
N SER A 206 26.98 13.28 8.52
CA SER A 206 26.60 14.17 9.62
C SER A 206 27.86 14.83 10.17
N VAL A 207 27.90 16.16 10.20
CA VAL A 207 28.97 16.96 10.81
C VAL A 207 28.35 17.84 11.88
N ASP A 208 28.76 17.63 13.12
CA ASP A 208 28.12 18.19 14.30
C ASP A 208 28.12 19.72 14.25
N GLY A 209 26.93 20.31 14.33
CA GLY A 209 26.73 21.75 14.27
C GLY A 209 27.03 22.41 12.91
N VAL A 210 27.30 21.63 11.87
CA VAL A 210 27.66 22.14 10.53
C VAL A 210 26.65 21.70 9.46
N ALA A 211 26.40 20.40 9.32
CA ALA A 211 25.43 19.92 8.33
C ALA A 211 25.00 18.47 8.54
N ASP A 212 23.87 18.14 7.93
CA ASP A 212 23.33 16.79 7.75
C ASP A 212 23.04 16.60 6.25
N VAL A 213 23.74 15.68 5.60
CA VAL A 213 23.73 15.51 4.15
C VAL A 213 23.49 14.05 3.79
N ILE A 214 22.45 13.79 3.02
CA ILE A 214 22.12 12.48 2.45
C ILE A 214 22.36 12.53 0.95
N ILE A 215 23.12 11.56 0.44
CA ILE A 215 23.34 11.36 -0.99
C ILE A 215 22.76 10.00 -1.41
N SER A 216 21.93 10.03 -2.45
CA SER A 216 21.17 8.92 -2.99
C SER A 216 20.34 8.22 -1.92
N SER A 217 19.13 8.73 -1.71
CA SER A 217 18.13 8.17 -0.82
C SER A 217 17.03 7.50 -1.63
N ALA A 218 16.72 6.25 -1.29
CA ALA A 218 15.61 5.49 -1.85
C ALA A 218 14.76 4.96 -0.69
N HIS A 219 13.47 5.27 -0.72
CA HIS A 219 12.47 4.78 0.21
C HIS A 219 11.45 3.93 -0.54
N ALA A 220 11.10 2.79 0.02
CA ALA A 220 10.01 1.97 -0.47
C ALA A 220 9.18 1.44 0.70
N ASP A 221 7.88 1.71 0.65
CA ASP A 221 6.89 1.06 1.48
C ASP A 221 5.78 0.42 0.63
N ILE A 222 5.12 -0.57 1.24
CA ILE A 222 3.94 -1.21 0.68
C ILE A 222 3.01 -1.69 1.80
N THR A 223 1.72 -1.47 1.63
CA THR A 223 0.69 -2.17 2.43
C THR A 223 0.06 -3.24 1.57
N CYS A 224 -0.08 -4.44 2.12
CA CYS A 224 -0.65 -5.58 1.40
C CYS A 224 -2.10 -5.78 1.78
N ALA A 225 -2.92 -6.13 0.79
CA ALA A 225 -4.24 -6.70 1.09
C ALA A 225 -4.02 -8.00 1.89
N PRO A 226 -4.88 -8.31 2.87
CA PRO A 226 -4.93 -9.67 3.38
C PRO A 226 -5.19 -10.61 2.19
N ALA A 227 -4.45 -11.72 2.15
CA ALA A 227 -4.70 -12.75 1.15
C ALA A 227 -6.19 -13.15 1.20
N PRO A 228 -6.87 -13.30 0.05
CA PRO A 228 -8.19 -13.91 0.05
C PRO A 228 -8.10 -15.25 0.79
N PRO A 229 -9.06 -15.60 1.66
CA PRO A 229 -9.04 -16.91 2.30
C PRO A 229 -8.97 -17.98 1.20
N PRO A 230 -8.18 -19.06 1.40
CA PRO A 230 -8.05 -20.11 0.41
C PRO A 230 -9.44 -20.62 0.00
N PRO A 231 -9.64 -20.96 -1.29
CA PRO A 231 -10.91 -21.55 -1.71
C PRO A 231 -11.19 -22.78 -0.82
N PRO A 232 -12.45 -22.99 -0.41
CA PRO A 232 -12.82 -24.13 0.42
C PRO A 232 -12.33 -25.44 -0.24
N PRO A 233 -11.90 -26.45 0.54
CA PRO A 233 -11.57 -27.77 0.00
C PRO A 233 -12.73 -28.31 -0.86
N PRO A 234 -12.45 -29.04 -1.97
CA PRO A 234 -13.50 -29.65 -2.77
C PRO A 234 -14.41 -30.55 -1.90
N GLY A 235 -15.71 -30.24 -1.85
CA GLY A 235 -16.68 -30.92 -0.98
C GLY A 235 -17.01 -30.20 0.33
N CYS A 236 -16.38 -29.06 0.61
CA CYS A 236 -16.75 -28.21 1.74
C CYS A 236 -17.89 -27.27 1.34
N THR A 237 -18.95 -27.22 2.14
CA THR A 237 -20.00 -26.20 1.99
C THR A 237 -19.68 -25.10 3.00
N PRO A 238 -19.20 -23.92 2.58
CA PRO A 238 -18.81 -22.86 3.50
C PRO A 238 -20.03 -22.45 4.34
N ALA A 239 -19.90 -22.48 5.67
CA ALA A 239 -20.96 -22.02 6.55
C ALA A 239 -20.90 -20.49 6.65
N ASP A 240 -21.69 -19.80 5.84
CA ASP A 240 -21.92 -18.36 5.98
C ASP A 240 -23.09 -18.15 6.94
N PHE A 241 -22.83 -17.47 8.06
CA PHE A 241 -23.85 -17.13 9.04
C PHE A 241 -23.54 -15.81 9.75
N ILE A 242 -24.59 -15.10 10.14
CA ILE A 242 -24.54 -13.85 10.88
C ILE A 242 -25.33 -14.01 12.16
N THR A 243 -24.84 -13.40 13.23
CA THR A 243 -25.53 -13.38 14.53
C THR A 243 -25.53 -11.97 15.07
N GLY A 244 -26.52 -11.61 15.86
CA GLY A 244 -26.47 -10.35 16.56
C GLY A 244 -27.67 -10.11 17.46
N GLY A 245 -27.58 -9.03 18.20
CA GLY A 245 -28.65 -8.57 19.06
C GLY A 245 -28.39 -7.15 19.50
N GLY A 246 -29.46 -6.42 19.78
CA GLY A 246 -29.34 -5.01 20.10
C GLY A 246 -30.67 -4.30 20.12
N TRP A 247 -30.60 -3.00 19.89
CA TRP A 247 -31.77 -2.15 19.75
C TRP A 247 -31.54 -0.99 18.80
N ILE A 248 -32.63 -0.61 18.14
CA ILE A 248 -32.73 0.58 17.31
C ILE A 248 -33.72 1.57 17.95
N THR A 249 -33.61 2.82 17.52
CA THR A 249 -34.56 3.89 17.84
C THR A 249 -35.26 4.36 16.56
N GLY A 250 -36.27 5.23 16.69
CA GLY A 250 -36.96 5.78 15.53
C GLY A 250 -37.90 4.80 14.82
N THR A 251 -38.42 3.81 15.55
CA THR A 251 -39.42 2.89 14.99
C THR A 251 -40.75 3.60 14.70
N PRO A 252 -41.64 3.03 13.88
CA PRO A 252 -42.95 3.62 13.61
C PRO A 252 -43.81 3.86 14.84
N SER A 253 -43.58 3.12 15.94
CA SER A 253 -44.30 3.35 17.20
C SER A 253 -43.78 4.55 17.99
N GLY A 254 -42.60 5.06 17.64
CA GLY A 254 -41.86 6.09 18.38
C GLY A 254 -41.07 5.57 19.58
N ALA A 255 -41.17 4.29 19.93
CA ALA A 255 -40.41 3.67 21.01
C ALA A 255 -39.08 3.06 20.51
N LYS A 256 -38.30 2.53 21.45
CA LYS A 256 -37.17 1.66 21.10
C LYS A 256 -37.69 0.28 20.70
N ALA A 257 -36.95 -0.41 19.83
CA ALA A 257 -37.17 -1.83 19.59
C ALA A 257 -35.92 -2.66 19.85
N ASN A 258 -36.10 -3.78 20.52
CA ASN A 258 -35.05 -4.77 20.76
C ASN A 258 -35.17 -5.90 19.75
N PHE A 259 -34.03 -6.49 19.39
CA PHE A 259 -33.99 -7.67 18.54
C PHE A 259 -32.89 -8.64 18.97
N GLY A 260 -33.11 -9.90 18.61
CA GLY A 260 -32.10 -10.96 18.57
C GLY A 260 -32.28 -11.72 17.27
N VAL A 261 -31.18 -11.91 16.54
CA VAL A 261 -31.21 -12.46 15.19
C VAL A 261 -30.02 -13.38 14.94
N ALA A 262 -30.29 -14.49 14.27
CA ALA A 262 -29.27 -15.31 13.65
C ALA A 262 -29.79 -15.83 12.31
N GLY A 263 -28.92 -15.94 11.32
CA GLY A 263 -29.27 -16.48 10.01
C GLY A 263 -28.05 -17.00 9.29
N GLY A 264 -28.19 -18.08 8.55
CA GLY A 264 -27.10 -18.63 7.74
C GLY A 264 -27.48 -19.92 7.04
N ILE A 265 -26.49 -20.51 6.37
CA ILE A 265 -26.59 -21.83 5.76
C ILE A 265 -25.68 -22.79 6.52
N LYS A 266 -26.28 -23.81 7.14
CA LYS A 266 -25.58 -24.85 7.90
C LYS A 266 -25.83 -26.20 7.24
N GLN A 267 -24.78 -26.87 6.76
CA GLN A 267 -24.88 -28.16 6.06
C GLN A 267 -25.90 -28.13 4.90
N GLY A 268 -25.91 -27.05 4.11
CA GLY A 268 -26.83 -26.87 2.99
C GLY A 268 -28.29 -26.55 3.38
N THR A 269 -28.60 -26.38 4.67
CA THR A 269 -29.95 -26.05 5.16
C THR A 269 -29.95 -24.66 5.81
N PHE A 270 -31.06 -23.92 5.68
CA PHE A 270 -31.21 -22.66 6.39
C PHE A 270 -31.23 -22.88 7.91
N TRP A 271 -30.50 -22.03 8.62
CA TRP A 271 -30.39 -22.03 10.07
C TRP A 271 -30.60 -20.61 10.60
N GLY A 272 -31.21 -20.47 11.76
CA GLY A 272 -31.33 -19.19 12.43
C GLY A 272 -32.64 -19.00 13.17
N HIS A 273 -32.86 -17.77 13.63
CA HIS A 273 -34.08 -17.33 14.30
C HIS A 273 -34.19 -15.80 14.24
N LEU A 274 -35.39 -15.31 14.56
CA LEU A 274 -35.65 -13.89 14.78
C LEU A 274 -36.49 -13.72 16.03
N THR A 275 -36.13 -12.73 16.84
CA THR A 275 -37.00 -12.14 17.87
C THR A 275 -36.92 -10.64 17.74
N TYR A 276 -38.06 -9.97 17.78
CA TYR A 276 -38.14 -8.51 17.71
C TYR A 276 -39.28 -8.02 18.60
N ASN A 277 -39.06 -6.94 19.32
CA ASN A 277 -40.08 -6.32 20.15
C ASN A 277 -39.95 -4.81 20.08
N ASP A 278 -40.90 -4.17 19.40
CA ASP A 278 -41.10 -2.74 19.48
C ASP A 278 -41.98 -2.42 20.69
N HIS A 279 -41.42 -1.67 21.64
CA HIS A 279 -42.05 -1.44 22.95
C HIS A 279 -43.16 -0.38 22.94
N GLY A 280 -43.48 0.21 21.80
CA GLY A 280 -44.57 1.18 21.70
C GLY A 280 -45.95 0.53 21.76
N SER A 281 -46.98 1.31 22.04
CA SER A 281 -48.37 0.82 22.16
C SER A 281 -48.92 0.15 20.90
N ASN A 282 -48.34 0.46 19.73
CA ASN A 282 -48.65 -0.16 18.44
C ASN A 282 -47.46 -0.95 17.86
N GLY A 283 -46.44 -1.21 18.67
CA GLY A 283 -45.24 -1.94 18.25
C GLY A 283 -45.51 -3.45 18.16
N PRO A 284 -45.00 -4.15 17.13
CA PRO A 284 -45.14 -5.60 17.06
C PRO A 284 -44.19 -6.34 18.00
N GLN A 285 -44.69 -7.43 18.55
CA GLN A 285 -43.90 -8.52 19.10
C GLN A 285 -43.78 -9.62 18.05
N VAL A 286 -42.56 -9.92 17.62
CA VAL A 286 -42.28 -10.86 16.54
C VAL A 286 -41.46 -12.02 17.07
N LYS A 287 -41.90 -13.22 16.71
CA LYS A 287 -41.14 -14.45 16.88
C LYS A 287 -41.03 -15.13 15.51
N GLY A 288 -39.81 -15.27 15.00
CA GLY A 288 -39.54 -16.08 13.82
C GLY A 288 -39.90 -17.53 14.09
N THR A 289 -40.63 -18.15 13.16
CA THR A 289 -41.05 -19.56 13.22
C THR A 289 -40.27 -20.45 12.26
N GLY A 290 -39.51 -19.85 11.33
CA GLY A 290 -38.59 -20.56 10.46
C GLY A 290 -37.82 -19.60 9.55
N VAL A 291 -36.57 -19.94 9.22
CA VAL A 291 -35.76 -19.24 8.21
C VAL A 291 -36.02 -19.89 6.86
N THR A 292 -36.36 -19.09 5.86
CA THR A 292 -36.68 -19.52 4.49
C THR A 292 -35.71 -18.98 3.45
N GLY A 293 -34.83 -18.06 3.82
CA GLY A 293 -33.81 -17.53 2.92
C GLY A 293 -32.67 -16.83 3.64
N TYR A 294 -31.50 -16.87 3.01
CA TYR A 294 -30.28 -16.21 3.45
C TYR A 294 -29.46 -15.79 2.23
N THR A 295 -29.23 -14.49 2.06
CA THR A 295 -28.57 -13.93 0.86
C THR A 295 -27.68 -12.73 1.17
N THR A 296 -26.74 -12.43 0.28
CA THR A 296 -26.02 -11.14 0.20
C THR A 296 -26.76 -10.23 -0.79
N PRO A 297 -27.60 -9.28 -0.33
CA PRO A 297 -28.51 -8.56 -1.22
C PRO A 297 -27.79 -7.56 -2.14
N ASP A 298 -26.61 -7.08 -1.75
CA ASP A 298 -25.86 -6.07 -2.49
C ASP A 298 -24.34 -6.27 -2.31
N ALA A 299 -23.62 -6.44 -3.42
CA ALA A 299 -22.18 -6.66 -3.41
C ALA A 299 -21.37 -5.42 -2.99
N THR A 300 -21.98 -4.23 -3.01
CA THR A 300 -21.37 -2.99 -2.51
C THR A 300 -21.39 -2.90 -0.97
N PHE A 301 -22.18 -3.73 -0.30
CA PHE A 301 -22.24 -3.86 1.16
C PHE A 301 -21.86 -5.29 1.57
N PRO A 302 -20.57 -5.67 1.51
CA PRO A 302 -20.11 -7.05 1.68
C PRO A 302 -20.39 -7.63 3.08
N THR A 303 -20.63 -6.77 4.06
CA THR A 303 -20.95 -7.13 5.44
C THR A 303 -22.44 -7.32 5.70
N MET A 304 -23.29 -7.00 4.72
CA MET A 304 -24.74 -7.12 4.84
C MET A 304 -25.20 -8.54 4.53
N ARG A 305 -26.17 -9.02 5.31
CA ARG A 305 -26.90 -10.26 5.06
C ARG A 305 -28.38 -10.01 5.21
N ARG A 306 -29.15 -10.59 4.28
CA ARG A 306 -30.61 -10.63 4.29
C ARG A 306 -31.08 -11.99 4.75
N ILE A 307 -31.93 -12.00 5.76
CA ILE A 307 -32.57 -13.19 6.32
C ILE A 307 -34.07 -13.06 6.08
N THR A 308 -34.66 -14.04 5.40
CA THR A 308 -36.11 -14.13 5.24
C THR A 308 -36.67 -15.32 6.00
N GLY A 309 -37.92 -15.23 6.42
CA GLY A 309 -38.55 -16.31 7.17
C GLY A 309 -40.04 -16.10 7.43
N THR A 310 -40.63 -17.08 8.08
CA THR A 310 -42.01 -17.01 8.60
C THR A 310 -41.98 -16.52 10.04
N ALA A 311 -43.04 -15.84 10.49
CA ALA A 311 -43.14 -15.31 11.84
C ALA A 311 -44.56 -15.40 12.41
N GLU A 312 -44.59 -15.33 13.74
CA GLU A 312 -45.75 -14.90 14.50
C GLU A 312 -45.60 -13.42 14.86
N VAL A 313 -46.65 -12.62 14.65
CA VAL A 313 -46.73 -11.22 15.08
C VAL A 313 -47.84 -11.10 16.11
N ASN A 314 -47.50 -10.63 17.31
CA ASN A 314 -48.39 -10.56 18.47
C ASN A 314 -49.08 -11.90 18.78
N GLY A 315 -48.35 -13.00 18.59
CA GLY A 315 -48.85 -14.37 18.80
C GLY A 315 -49.73 -14.93 17.68
N LEU A 316 -49.95 -14.19 16.59
CA LEU A 316 -50.70 -14.66 15.43
C LEU A 316 -49.75 -15.14 14.34
N SER A 317 -49.96 -16.33 13.80
CA SER A 317 -49.19 -16.87 12.67
C SER A 317 -49.66 -16.28 11.32
N GLY A 318 -48.91 -16.58 10.25
CA GLY A 318 -49.27 -16.17 8.88
C GLY A 318 -48.53 -14.93 8.37
N PHE A 319 -47.46 -14.53 9.06
CA PHE A 319 -46.61 -13.42 8.67
C PHE A 319 -45.28 -13.93 8.12
N THR A 320 -44.64 -13.10 7.31
CA THR A 320 -43.26 -13.27 6.87
C THR A 320 -42.43 -12.08 7.31
N TYR A 321 -41.13 -12.31 7.49
CA TYR A 321 -40.16 -11.26 7.77
C TYR A 321 -39.05 -11.26 6.73
N GLN A 322 -38.50 -10.07 6.51
CA GLN A 322 -37.20 -9.84 5.91
C GLN A 322 -36.40 -9.00 6.89
N VAL A 323 -35.19 -9.43 7.23
CA VAL A 323 -34.27 -8.68 8.07
C VAL A 323 -32.97 -8.49 7.32
N ASP A 324 -32.52 -7.25 7.24
CA ASP A 324 -31.17 -6.90 6.78
C ASP A 324 -30.33 -6.50 7.99
N VAL A 325 -29.18 -7.15 8.14
CA VAL A 325 -28.19 -6.84 9.17
C VAL A 325 -26.83 -6.65 8.55
N ALA A 326 -26.08 -5.65 9.00
CA ALA A 326 -24.71 -5.43 8.57
C ALA A 326 -23.79 -5.24 9.77
N ASP A 327 -22.65 -5.94 9.73
CA ASP A 327 -21.53 -5.79 10.66
C ASP A 327 -20.56 -4.73 10.11
N ASN A 328 -20.50 -3.56 10.74
CA ASN A 328 -19.67 -2.45 10.27
C ASN A 328 -18.52 -2.14 11.25
N GLY A 329 -18.13 -3.14 12.05
CA GLY A 329 -16.95 -3.11 12.89
C GLY A 329 -17.20 -2.81 14.36
N GLU A 330 -16.21 -3.14 15.18
CA GLU A 330 -16.31 -3.04 16.64
C GLU A 330 -15.94 -1.66 17.19
N PRO A 331 -16.62 -1.17 18.26
CA PRO A 331 -17.60 -1.87 19.10
C PRO A 331 -19.06 -1.62 18.65
N GLY A 332 -19.55 -2.35 17.63
CA GLY A 332 -20.96 -2.55 17.23
C GLY A 332 -21.84 -1.33 16.95
N ARG A 333 -21.30 -0.12 17.14
CA ARG A 333 -22.04 1.16 17.09
C ARG A 333 -22.39 1.58 15.67
N ASP A 334 -21.65 1.07 14.69
CA ASP A 334 -21.80 1.40 13.28
C ASP A 334 -22.64 0.31 12.56
N ASP A 335 -22.99 -0.77 13.27
CA ASP A 335 -23.82 -1.86 12.76
C ASP A 335 -25.25 -1.39 12.48
N THR A 336 -25.91 -2.06 11.54
CA THR A 336 -27.27 -1.72 11.13
C THR A 336 -28.21 -2.90 11.23
N PHE A 337 -29.47 -2.59 11.51
CA PHE A 337 -30.58 -3.52 11.51
C PHE A 337 -31.78 -2.89 10.80
N ALA A 338 -32.38 -3.62 9.88
CA ALA A 338 -33.65 -3.30 9.26
C ALA A 338 -34.57 -4.52 9.28
N ILE A 339 -35.85 -4.30 9.53
CA ILE A 339 -36.89 -5.32 9.49
C ILE A 339 -38.06 -4.84 8.65
N GLU A 340 -38.57 -5.73 7.82
CA GLU A 340 -39.84 -5.63 7.12
C GLU A 340 -40.69 -6.85 7.50
N LEU A 341 -41.93 -6.60 7.89
CA LEU A 341 -42.94 -7.61 8.17
C LEU A 341 -44.08 -7.48 7.17
N SER A 342 -44.57 -8.61 6.68
CA SER A 342 -45.69 -8.66 5.74
C SER A 342 -46.65 -9.79 6.09
N GLY A 343 -47.94 -9.55 5.86
CA GLY A 343 -49.04 -10.48 6.07
C GLY A 343 -50.33 -9.97 5.43
N ALA A 344 -51.42 -10.74 5.51
CA ALA A 344 -52.70 -10.33 4.92
C ALA A 344 -53.19 -9.00 5.54
N GLY A 345 -53.11 -7.91 4.75
CA GLY A 345 -53.50 -6.56 5.21
C GLY A 345 -52.56 -5.95 6.26
N TYR A 346 -51.37 -6.51 6.47
CA TYR A 346 -50.41 -6.05 7.48
C TYR A 346 -49.05 -5.79 6.85
N SER A 347 -48.49 -4.61 7.17
CA SER A 347 -47.12 -4.25 6.83
C SER A 347 -46.51 -3.45 7.97
N TYR A 348 -45.26 -3.73 8.32
CA TYR A 348 -44.48 -2.97 9.28
C TYR A 348 -43.03 -2.89 8.82
N ARG A 349 -42.39 -1.73 8.98
CA ARG A 349 -40.99 -1.53 8.62
C ARG A 349 -40.30 -0.67 9.67
N ALA A 350 -39.13 -1.10 10.13
CA ALA A 350 -38.27 -0.32 11.00
C ALA A 350 -36.81 -0.55 10.62
N GLU A 351 -35.98 0.48 10.72
CA GLU A 351 -34.55 0.40 10.41
C GLU A 351 -33.76 1.40 11.24
N GLY A 352 -32.48 1.13 11.43
CA GLY A 352 -31.57 2.08 12.05
C GLY A 352 -30.19 1.50 12.33
N THR A 353 -29.27 2.41 12.65
CA THR A 353 -27.98 2.07 13.28
C THR A 353 -28.22 1.64 14.72
N LEU A 354 -27.44 0.67 15.21
CA LEU A 354 -27.57 0.17 16.57
C LEU A 354 -27.25 1.27 17.58
N SER A 355 -28.24 1.59 18.42
CA SER A 355 -28.02 2.47 19.57
C SER A 355 -27.43 1.69 20.78
N GLY A 356 -27.35 0.37 20.66
CA GLY A 356 -26.56 -0.53 21.49
C GLY A 356 -26.79 -1.99 21.10
N GLY A 357 -25.76 -2.82 21.25
CA GLY A 357 -25.74 -4.19 20.74
C GLY A 357 -24.52 -4.45 19.87
N ASN A 358 -24.53 -5.57 19.15
CA ASN A 358 -23.48 -5.96 18.22
C ASN A 358 -24.04 -6.95 17.18
N ILE A 359 -23.64 -6.78 15.93
CA ILE A 359 -23.76 -7.76 14.85
C ILE A 359 -22.38 -8.36 14.62
N GLN A 360 -22.34 -9.65 14.32
CA GLN A 360 -21.11 -10.36 14.01
C GLN A 360 -21.35 -11.21 12.77
N LEU A 361 -20.69 -10.84 11.68
CA LEU A 361 -20.61 -11.64 10.49
C LEU A 361 -19.50 -12.68 10.67
N HIS A 362 -19.87 -13.96 10.69
CA HIS A 362 -18.91 -15.03 10.85
C HIS A 362 -18.38 -15.43 9.49
N GLN A 363 -17.07 -15.29 9.31
CA GLN A 363 -16.42 -15.74 8.08
C GLN A 363 -16.64 -17.25 7.89
N PRO A 364 -16.71 -17.73 6.63
CA PRO A 364 -16.98 -19.12 6.38
C PRO A 364 -15.88 -20.03 6.96
N ALA A 365 -16.19 -20.71 8.07
CA ALA A 365 -15.40 -21.81 8.59
C ALA A 365 -15.95 -23.13 8.02
N CYS A 366 -15.06 -24.11 7.79
CA CYS A 366 -15.46 -25.44 7.36
C CYS A 366 -16.38 -26.08 8.42
N GLN A 367 -17.50 -26.64 7.99
CA GLN A 367 -18.39 -27.46 8.81
C GLN A 367 -18.52 -28.87 8.25
#